data_AF-A0A5K1HNI7-F1
#
_entry.id   AF-A0A5K1HNI7-F1
#
_cell.length_a   1.000
_cell.length_b   1.000
_cell.length_c   1.000
_cell.angle_alpha   90.00
_cell.angle_beta   90.00
_cell.angle_gamma   90.00
#
_symmetry.space_group_name_H-M   'P 1'
#
loop_
_entity.id
_entity.type
_entity.pdbx_description
1 polymer ?
#
loop_
_entity_poly.entity_id
_entity_poly.type
_entity_poly.pdbx_seq_one_letter_code
_entity_poly.pdbx_strand_id
1 'polypeptide(L)'
;APCIIDRSSIYPVFLTVLIIEAPSLLITYDLFYRGFHQTVLAPILVLLQIAALAALFRCVYTDPGILPQIVDKYAWDEQQASIPAVNHLNVAEHKYLVVSGGLNTHQKYCVECYIYRPLRTIHCQVCNHCVERYDHHCPWLGVCIGKYNYR
;
A
#
# COMPACT_ATOMS: atom_id res chain seq x y z
N ALA A 1 -4.58 -14.19 -6.47
CA ALA A 1 -4.32 -12.92 -5.78
C ALA A 1 -3.48 -12.05 -6.69
N PRO A 2 -3.79 -10.75 -6.87
CA PRO A 2 -2.88 -9.85 -7.58
C PRO A 2 -1.53 -9.87 -6.86
N CYS A 3 -0.45 -9.93 -7.63
CA CYS A 3 0.90 -10.01 -7.07
C CYS A 3 1.16 -8.74 -6.25
N ILE A 4 1.42 -8.91 -4.95
CA ILE A 4 1.64 -7.81 -3.98
C ILE A 4 2.91 -7.01 -4.31
N ILE A 5 3.81 -7.58 -5.11
CA ILE A 5 5.10 -7.01 -5.49
C ILE A 5 5.21 -7.05 -7.01
N ASP A 6 5.21 -5.88 -7.65
CA ASP A 6 5.59 -5.77 -9.04
C ASP A 6 7.11 -5.50 -9.16
N ARG A 7 7.64 -5.47 -10.40
CA ARG A 7 9.06 -5.16 -10.62
C ARG A 7 9.46 -3.76 -10.11
N SER A 8 8.50 -2.84 -9.98
CA SER A 8 8.74 -1.48 -9.50
C SER A 8 9.03 -1.44 -7.99
N SER A 9 8.59 -2.46 -7.23
CA SER A 9 8.86 -2.56 -5.80
C SER A 9 10.26 -3.10 -5.45
N ILE A 10 10.94 -3.81 -6.36
CA ILE A 10 12.21 -4.49 -6.04
C ILE A 10 13.36 -3.50 -5.79
N TYR A 11 13.55 -2.55 -6.71
CA TYR A 11 14.62 -1.55 -6.62
C TYR A 11 14.54 -0.67 -5.37
N PRO A 12 13.38 -0.07 -5.01
CA PRO A 12 13.30 0.77 -3.83
C PRO A 12 13.52 -0.02 -2.54
N VAL A 13 12.98 -1.25 -2.42
CA VAL A 13 13.24 -2.10 -1.26
C VAL A 13 14.72 -2.42 -1.13
N PHE A 14 15.37 -2.83 -2.22
CA PHE A 14 16.79 -3.14 -2.21
C PHE A 14 17.63 -1.92 -1.82
N LEU A 15 17.34 -0.75 -2.38
CA LEU A 15 18.03 0.49 -2.05
C LEU A 15 17.83 0.87 -0.58
N THR A 16 16.61 0.76 -0.06
CA THR A 16 16.29 1.05 1.36
C THR A 16 17.03 0.10 2.30
N VAL A 17 17.06 -1.20 1.98
CA VAL A 17 17.83 -2.19 2.73
C VAL A 17 19.32 -1.83 2.69
N LEU A 18 19.89 -1.50 1.53
CA LEU A 18 21.31 -1.12 1.46
C LEU A 18 21.63 0.12 2.31
N ILE A 19 20.79 1.15 2.26
CA ILE A 19 21.00 2.41 2.99
C ILE A 19 20.92 2.19 4.51
N ILE A 20 20.02 1.32 4.98
CA ILE A 20 19.81 1.07 6.41
C ILE A 20 20.83 0.05 6.95
N GLU A 21 21.04 -1.05 6.23
CA GLU A 21 21.84 -2.18 6.72
C GLU A 21 23.35 -1.93 6.62
N ALA A 22 23.83 -1.28 5.54
CA ALA A 22 25.27 -1.16 5.33
C ALA A 22 25.97 -0.35 6.45
N PRO A 23 25.47 0.83 6.88
CA PRO A 23 26.06 1.57 7.99
C PRO A 23 25.99 0.79 9.30
N SER A 24 24.87 0.14 9.58
CA SER A 24 24.68 -0.64 10.80
C SER A 24 25.65 -1.82 10.88
N LEU A 25 25.83 -2.55 9.78
CA LEU A 25 26.78 -3.66 9.70
C LEU A 25 28.23 -3.19 9.90
N LEU A 26 28.60 -2.04 9.35
CA LEU A 26 29.93 -1.46 9.56
C LEU A 26 30.17 -1.08 11.03
N ILE A 27 29.18 -0.49 11.69
CA ILE A 27 29.26 -0.15 13.12
C ILE A 27 29.37 -1.42 13.97
N THR A 28 28.53 -2.43 13.72
CA THR A 28 28.60 -3.70 14.43
C THR A 28 29.94 -4.41 14.21
N TYR A 29 30.47 -4.38 12.98
CA TYR A 29 31.78 -4.92 12.64
C TYR A 29 32.90 -4.21 13.43
N ASP A 30 32.91 -2.88 13.44
CA ASP A 30 33.91 -2.09 14.15
C ASP A 30 33.90 -2.38 15.66
N LEU A 31 32.71 -2.46 16.27
CA LEU A 31 32.53 -2.85 17.68
C LEU A 31 33.07 -4.25 17.97
N PHE A 32 32.87 -5.20 17.05
CA PHE A 32 33.37 -6.56 17.21
C PHE A 32 34.90 -6.62 17.12
N TYR A 33 35.49 -5.96 16.11
CA TYR A 33 36.91 -6.05 15.80
C TYR A 33 37.81 -5.14 16.66
N ARG A 34 37.33 -3.98 17.12
CA ARG A 34 38.12 -3.08 17.99
C ARG A 34 38.20 -3.52 19.45
N GLY A 35 37.86 -4.76 19.75
CA GLY A 35 38.04 -5.31 21.10
C GLY A 35 36.89 -5.02 22.07
N PHE A 36 35.77 -4.44 21.60
CA PHE A 36 34.56 -4.25 22.41
C PHE A 36 33.64 -5.49 22.38
N HIS A 37 34.16 -6.67 22.03
CA HIS A 37 33.42 -7.93 21.95
C HIS A 37 32.77 -8.36 23.30
N GLN A 38 33.24 -7.83 24.43
CA GLN A 38 32.62 -8.04 25.74
C GLN A 38 31.46 -7.08 26.05
N THR A 39 31.18 -6.11 25.17
CA THR A 39 30.07 -5.18 25.37
C THR A 39 28.77 -5.85 24.97
N VAL A 40 27.80 -5.86 25.89
CA VAL A 40 26.41 -6.32 25.64
C VAL A 40 25.73 -5.53 24.50
N LEU A 41 26.33 -4.40 24.10
CA LEU A 41 25.85 -3.54 23.02
C LEU A 41 25.84 -4.21 21.65
N ALA A 42 26.91 -4.91 21.24
CA ALA A 42 27.00 -5.53 19.92
C ALA A 42 25.85 -6.53 19.63
N PRO A 43 25.54 -7.52 20.50
CA PRO A 43 24.41 -8.41 20.27
C PRO A 43 23.06 -7.71 20.34
N ILE A 44 22.90 -6.67 21.17
CA ILE A 44 21.67 -5.85 21.17
C ILE A 44 21.45 -5.19 19.80
N LEU A 45 22.49 -4.57 19.24
CA LEU A 45 22.42 -3.93 17.93
C LEU A 45 22.06 -4.93 16.82
N VAL A 46 22.65 -6.14 16.84
CA VAL A 46 22.29 -7.21 15.90
C VAL A 46 20.83 -7.63 16.03
N LEU A 47 20.32 -7.78 17.26
CA LEU A 47 18.91 -8.13 17.49
C LEU A 47 17.96 -7.03 17.00
N LEU A 48 18.30 -5.76 17.24
CA LEU A 48 17.54 -4.63 16.73
C LEU A 48 17.56 -4.59 15.20
N GLN A 49 18.67 -4.94 14.57
CA GLN A 49 18.79 -4.99 13.12
C GLN A 49 17.88 -6.07 12.51
N ILE A 50 17.90 -7.27 13.08
CA ILE A 50 17.03 -8.36 12.68
C ILE A 50 15.55 -7.97 12.84
N ALA A 51 15.20 -7.33 13.96
CA ALA A 51 13.85 -6.84 14.21
C ALA A 51 13.42 -5.76 13.21
N ALA A 52 14.31 -4.83 12.86
CA ALA A 52 14.07 -3.78 11.88
C ALA A 52 13.84 -4.36 10.47
N LEU A 53 14.70 -5.29 10.04
CA LEU A 53 14.51 -6.01 8.76
C LEU A 53 13.19 -6.79 8.75
N ALA A 54 12.87 -7.51 9.82
CA ALA A 54 11.62 -8.25 9.92
C ALA A 54 10.40 -7.32 9.83
N ALA A 55 10.44 -6.14 10.47
CA ALA A 55 9.38 -5.14 10.38
C ALA A 55 9.24 -4.56 8.96
N LEU A 56 10.36 -4.25 8.30
CA LEU A 56 10.39 -3.76 6.93
C LEU A 56 9.77 -4.79 5.97
N PHE A 57 10.23 -6.03 6.04
CA PHE A 57 9.71 -7.10 5.18
C PHE A 57 8.25 -7.40 5.47
N ARG A 58 7.81 -7.36 6.74
CA ARG A 58 6.39 -7.47 7.07
C ARG A 58 5.58 -6.38 6.37
N CYS A 59 6.03 -5.13 6.38
CA CYS A 59 5.32 -4.03 5.72
C CYS A 59 5.24 -4.25 4.19
N VAL A 60 6.33 -4.67 3.56
CA VAL A 60 6.42 -4.91 2.10
C VAL A 60 5.58 -6.10 1.65
N TYR A 61 5.61 -7.22 2.39
CA TYR A 61 4.95 -8.46 1.98
C TYR A 61 3.49 -8.58 2.48
N THR A 62 3.03 -7.64 3.30
CA THR A 62 1.64 -7.61 3.74
C THR A 62 0.79 -6.88 2.70
N ASP A 63 -0.29 -7.52 2.25
CA ASP A 63 -1.31 -6.89 1.40
C ASP A 63 -1.78 -5.57 2.04
N PRO A 64 -1.68 -4.41 1.38
CA PRO A 64 -2.12 -3.15 1.96
C PRO A 64 -3.65 -3.05 2.11
N GLY A 65 -4.40 -4.00 1.59
CA GLY A 65 -5.86 -4.01 1.53
C GLY A 65 -6.35 -3.73 0.12
N ILE A 66 -5.80 -4.43 -0.87
CA ILE A 66 -6.17 -4.29 -2.27
C ILE A 66 -7.62 -4.77 -2.49
N LEU A 67 -8.45 -3.93 -3.09
CA LEU A 67 -9.81 -4.30 -3.46
C LEU A 67 -9.83 -5.01 -4.83
N PRO A 68 -10.64 -6.09 -4.99
CA PRO A 68 -10.78 -6.77 -6.26
C PRO A 68 -11.43 -5.85 -7.29
N GLN A 69 -10.88 -5.85 -8.51
CA GLN A 69 -11.49 -5.15 -9.65
C GLN A 69 -12.64 -5.98 -10.21
N ILE A 70 -13.74 -5.34 -10.59
CA ILE A 70 -14.84 -6.04 -11.26
C ILE A 70 -14.58 -6.00 -12.76
N VAL A 71 -13.98 -7.08 -13.26
CA VAL A 71 -13.47 -7.21 -14.63
C VAL A 71 -14.59 -7.43 -15.66
N ASP A 72 -15.78 -7.85 -15.20
CA ASP A 72 -16.88 -8.19 -16.08
C ASP A 72 -17.66 -6.93 -16.49
N LYS A 73 -17.19 -6.28 -17.57
CA LYS A 73 -17.80 -5.07 -18.15
C LYS A 73 -19.31 -5.22 -18.41
N TYR A 74 -19.77 -6.43 -18.75
CA TYR A 74 -21.17 -6.70 -19.06
C TYR A 74 -22.09 -6.64 -17.83
N ALA A 75 -21.58 -6.97 -16.64
CA ALA A 75 -22.34 -6.85 -15.39
C ALA A 75 -22.59 -5.38 -14.98
N TRP A 76 -21.71 -4.46 -15.39
CA TRP A 76 -21.84 -3.03 -15.11
C TRP A 76 -22.93 -2.34 -15.94
N ASP A 77 -23.07 -2.72 -17.22
CA ASP A 77 -24.09 -2.15 -18.11
C ASP A 77 -25.51 -2.49 -17.63
N GLU A 78 -25.72 -3.72 -17.14
CA GLU A 78 -27.01 -4.16 -16.58
C GLU A 78 -27.32 -3.49 -15.22
N GLN A 79 -26.28 -3.24 -14.42
CA GLN A 79 -26.42 -2.56 -13.12
C GLN A 79 -26.59 -1.03 -13.25
N GLN A 80 -26.11 -0.41 -14.33
CA GLN A 80 -26.42 1.00 -14.64
C GLN A 80 -27.89 1.22 -15.02
N ALA A 81 -28.50 0.26 -15.72
CA ALA A 81 -29.90 0.34 -16.17
C ALA A 81 -30.92 0.27 -15.00
N SER A 82 -30.50 -0.19 -13.82
CA SER A 82 -31.36 -0.41 -12.66
C SER A 82 -31.20 0.61 -11.52
N ILE A 83 -30.29 1.60 -11.64
CA ILE A 83 -30.10 2.65 -10.62
C ILE A 83 -31.02 3.85 -10.94
N PRO A 84 -32.09 4.12 -10.16
CA PRO A 84 -33.15 5.06 -10.54
C PRO A 84 -32.78 6.56 -10.48
N ALA A 85 -31.50 6.92 -10.41
CA ALA A 85 -31.07 8.30 -10.17
C ALA A 85 -29.62 8.60 -10.61
N VAL A 86 -29.07 7.88 -11.60
CA VAL A 86 -27.80 8.32 -12.20
C VAL A 86 -28.09 9.47 -13.15
N ASN A 87 -28.14 10.68 -12.60
CA ASN A 87 -27.99 11.86 -13.42
C ASN A 87 -26.63 11.74 -14.11
N HIS A 88 -26.64 11.50 -15.42
CA HIS A 88 -25.49 11.66 -16.32
C HIS A 88 -25.12 13.15 -16.37
N LEU A 89 -24.76 13.73 -15.23
CA LEU A 89 -24.19 15.06 -15.14
C LEU A 89 -22.83 14.98 -15.82
N ASN A 90 -22.78 15.53 -17.03
CA ASN A 90 -21.60 15.86 -17.83
C ASN A 90 -20.30 15.56 -17.12
N VAL A 91 -19.75 14.39 -17.40
CA VAL A 91 -18.51 13.87 -16.82
C VAL A 91 -17.32 14.48 -17.57
N ALA A 92 -17.33 15.81 -17.66
CA ALA A 92 -16.12 16.58 -17.81
C ALA A 92 -15.63 16.86 -16.38
N GLU A 93 -14.45 16.33 -16.09
CA GLU A 93 -13.55 16.79 -15.03
C GLU A 93 -13.64 16.19 -13.62
N HIS A 94 -14.79 15.88 -13.00
CA HIS A 94 -14.78 15.27 -11.63
C HIS A 94 -15.85 14.20 -11.38
N LYS A 95 -15.45 12.93 -11.47
CA LYS A 95 -16.29 11.73 -11.54
C LYS A 95 -16.58 11.14 -10.14
N TYR A 96 -17.58 11.65 -9.43
CA TYR A 96 -18.13 10.98 -8.23
C TYR A 96 -19.66 10.97 -8.25
N LEU A 97 -20.25 9.78 -8.18
CA LEU A 97 -21.70 9.57 -8.08
C LEU A 97 -22.09 9.45 -6.60
N VAL A 98 -22.90 10.39 -6.12
CA VAL A 98 -23.39 10.42 -4.73
C VAL A 98 -24.69 9.63 -4.65
N VAL A 99 -24.69 8.50 -3.93
CA VAL A 99 -25.92 7.74 -3.66
C VAL A 99 -26.46 8.16 -2.29
N SER A 100 -27.57 8.89 -2.28
CA SER A 100 -28.23 9.36 -1.05
C SER A 100 -29.08 8.24 -0.44
N GLY A 101 -28.49 7.44 0.45
CA GLY A 101 -29.20 6.46 1.28
C GLY A 101 -29.01 6.76 2.77
N GLY A 102 -29.95 7.49 3.39
CA GLY A 102 -30.19 7.56 4.85
C GLY A 102 -29.13 8.18 5.76
N LEU A 103 -27.84 8.08 5.43
CA LEU A 103 -26.71 8.78 6.06
C LEU A 103 -25.89 9.39 4.91
N ASN A 104 -25.60 10.69 4.97
CA ASN A 104 -24.89 11.47 3.95
C ASN A 104 -23.43 11.01 3.70
N THR A 105 -23.22 9.77 3.24
CA THR A 105 -21.91 9.26 2.85
C THR A 105 -21.80 9.31 1.34
N HIS A 106 -21.11 10.33 0.85
CA HIS A 106 -20.77 10.46 -0.57
C HIS A 106 -19.76 9.34 -0.94
N GLN A 107 -20.26 8.17 -1.35
CA GLN A 107 -19.40 7.12 -1.92
C GLN A 107 -18.85 7.60 -3.27
N LYS A 108 -17.56 7.37 -3.54
CA LYS A 108 -16.91 7.76 -4.80
C LYS A 108 -16.76 6.53 -5.68
N TYR A 109 -16.97 6.65 -6.99
CA TYR A 109 -16.78 5.53 -7.92
C TYR A 109 -15.37 5.55 -8.52
N CYS A 110 -14.72 4.38 -8.62
CA CYS A 110 -13.45 4.21 -9.32
C CYS A 110 -13.70 3.66 -10.71
N VAL A 111 -13.24 4.37 -11.74
CA VAL A 111 -13.42 3.94 -13.13
C VAL A 111 -12.40 2.92 -13.61
N GLU A 112 -11.17 2.99 -13.09
CA GLU A 112 -10.11 2.04 -13.45
C GLU A 112 -10.39 0.65 -12.88
N CYS A 113 -10.81 0.59 -11.61
CA CYS A 113 -11.09 -0.66 -10.93
C CYS A 113 -12.54 -1.12 -11.06
N TYR A 114 -13.40 -0.27 -11.63
CA TYR A 114 -14.85 -0.46 -11.69
C TYR A 114 -15.41 -0.87 -10.32
N ILE A 115 -15.36 0.02 -9.32
CA ILE A 115 -15.94 -0.25 -7.99
C ILE A 115 -16.48 1.03 -7.36
N TYR A 116 -17.55 0.93 -6.58
CA TYR A 116 -17.87 1.97 -5.58
C TYR A 116 -16.86 1.86 -4.45
N ARG A 117 -16.05 2.91 -4.25
CA ARG A 117 -15.00 2.94 -3.24
C ARG A 117 -15.63 2.95 -1.84
N PRO A 118 -15.32 1.95 -0.99
CA PRO A 118 -15.64 2.00 0.43
C PRO A 118 -15.04 3.25 1.09
N LEU A 119 -15.53 3.61 2.27
CA LEU A 119 -15.00 4.75 3.03
C LEU A 119 -13.48 4.65 3.18
N ARG A 120 -12.78 5.78 2.95
CA ARG A 120 -11.31 5.91 3.03
C ARG A 120 -10.54 5.03 2.03
N THR A 121 -11.17 4.58 0.94
CA THR A 121 -10.48 3.90 -0.16
C THR A 121 -10.01 4.90 -1.21
N ILE A 122 -8.76 4.77 -1.64
CA ILE A 122 -8.16 5.59 -2.71
C ILE A 122 -7.53 4.67 -3.75
N HIS A 123 -7.63 5.07 -5.02
CA HIS A 123 -6.94 4.38 -6.12
C HIS A 123 -5.51 4.90 -6.22
N CYS A 124 -4.53 4.01 -6.09
CA CYS A 124 -3.14 4.33 -6.33
C CYS A 124 -2.86 4.26 -7.83
N GLN A 125 -2.55 5.39 -8.45
CA GLN A 125 -2.22 5.43 -9.87
C GLN A 125 -0.90 4.72 -10.20
N VAL A 126 0.02 4.63 -9.24
CA VAL A 126 1.32 3.96 -9.41
C VAL A 126 1.13 2.46 -9.50
N CYS A 127 0.39 1.86 -8.56
CA CYS A 127 0.17 0.42 -8.52
C CYS A 127 -1.08 -0.02 -9.31
N ASN A 128 -1.91 0.92 -9.75
CA ASN A 128 -3.14 0.70 -10.52
C ASN A 128 -4.20 -0.17 -9.82
N HIS A 129 -4.42 0.06 -8.53
CA HIS A 129 -5.49 -0.60 -7.77
C HIS A 129 -6.02 0.27 -6.63
N CYS A 130 -7.27 0.01 -6.22
CA CYS A 130 -7.86 0.61 -5.03
C CYS A 130 -7.35 -0.08 -3.77
N VAL A 131 -7.02 0.71 -2.75
CA VAL A 131 -6.54 0.22 -1.44
C VAL A 131 -7.45 0.73 -0.33
N GLU A 132 -7.91 -0.17 0.54
CA GLU A 132 -8.69 0.17 1.73
C GLU A 132 -7.86 0.95 2.75
N ARG A 133 -8.49 1.96 3.37
CA ARG A 133 -7.83 2.85 4.34
C ARG A 133 -6.46 3.33 3.85
N TYR A 134 -6.39 3.68 2.56
CA TYR A 134 -5.17 4.13 1.92
C TYR A 134 -4.55 5.29 2.70
N ASP A 135 -3.25 5.21 2.91
CA ASP A 135 -2.44 6.28 3.48
C ASP A 135 -1.58 6.92 2.37
N HIS A 136 -0.63 6.17 1.82
CA HIS A 136 0.24 6.64 0.74
C HIS A 136 0.83 5.49 -0.08
N HIS A 137 1.44 5.80 -1.22
CA HIS A 137 2.38 4.91 -1.90
C HIS A 137 3.79 5.27 -1.45
N CYS A 138 4.51 4.34 -0.84
CA CYS A 138 5.82 4.60 -0.27
C CYS A 138 6.90 4.41 -1.34
N PRO A 139 7.61 5.46 -1.78
CA PRO A 139 8.65 5.34 -2.80
C PRO A 139 9.87 4.55 -2.33
N TRP A 140 10.07 4.43 -1.00
CA TRP A 140 11.17 3.67 -0.40
C TRP A 140 10.90 2.17 -0.35
N LEU A 141 9.64 1.78 -0.27
CA LEU A 141 9.22 0.38 -0.23
C LEU A 141 8.60 -0.08 -1.56
N GLY A 142 8.28 0.85 -2.44
CA GLY A 142 7.61 0.60 -3.72
C GLY A 142 6.26 -0.10 -3.58
N VAL A 143 5.59 0.03 -2.44
CA VAL A 143 4.28 -0.56 -2.15
C VAL A 143 3.33 0.50 -1.59
N CYS A 144 2.02 0.26 -1.73
CA CYS A 144 1.02 1.04 -1.01
C CYS A 144 1.05 0.73 0.48
N ILE A 145 0.74 1.74 1.29
CA ILE A 145 0.47 1.63 2.72
C ILE A 145 -1.03 1.85 2.93
N GLY A 146 -1.66 0.91 3.63
CA GLY A 146 -3.10 0.88 3.82
C GLY A 146 -3.51 0.03 5.02
N LYS A 147 -4.74 -0.47 5.00
CA LYS A 147 -5.42 -1.11 6.13
C LYS A 147 -4.58 -2.14 6.90
N TYR A 148 -3.87 -3.04 6.22
CA TYR A 148 -3.21 -4.18 6.88
C TYR A 148 -1.70 -4.00 7.09
N ASN A 149 -1.04 -3.06 6.41
CA ASN A 149 0.40 -2.80 6.54
C ASN A 149 0.76 -1.42 7.10
N TYR A 150 -0.20 -0.71 7.69
CA TYR A 150 0.02 0.56 8.40
C TYR A 150 0.67 0.41 9.79
N ARG A 151 0.68 -0.80 10.39
CA ARG A 151 1.19 -1.08 11.73
C ARG A 151 2.27 -2.15 11.75
#